data_AF-A0A815PY17-F1
#
_entry.id   AF-A0A815PY17-F1
#
_cell.length_a   1.000
_cell.length_b   1.000
_cell.length_c   1.000
_cell.angle_alpha   90.00
_cell.angle_beta   90.00
_cell.angle_gamma   90.00
#
_symmetry.space_group_name_H-M   'P 1'
#
loop_
_entity.id
_entity.type
_entity.pdbx_description
1 polymer ?
#
loop_
_entity_poly.entity_id
_entity_poly.type
_entity_poly.pdbx_seq_one_letter_code
_entity_poly.pdbx_strand_id
1 'polypeptide(L)'
;MNSCLQTFGSNKYDLNRLSNFTLYGKDGQSKYILTPCSFSKSSPCYNRTLPNAMSCQYDRPLKSWSAMAFLDTKSPWSRNNNATYEENPSGPGTGIVMKTSNGDICFDELRFMTTTYICDRTVLHPTIMNVVQLAQCRFTAEVRAIQACPLE
;
A
#
# COMPACT_ATOMS: atom_id res chain seq x y z
N MET A 1 -3.84 16.66 6.46
CA MET A 1 -2.86 15.97 7.34
C MET A 1 -1.87 15.25 6.43
N ASN A 2 -0.61 15.71 6.39
CA ASN A 2 0.47 15.25 5.49
C ASN A 2 1.23 14.04 6.08
N SER A 3 0.59 12.89 6.30
CA SER A 3 1.20 11.79 7.06
C SER A 3 2.18 10.92 6.26
N CYS A 4 2.25 11.06 4.94
CA CYS A 4 3.09 10.23 4.07
C CYS A 4 4.36 10.92 3.53
N LEU A 5 4.75 12.03 4.14
CA LEU A 5 6.01 12.69 3.85
C LEU A 5 7.09 12.14 4.78
N GLN A 6 8.17 11.59 4.23
CA GLN A 6 9.22 10.93 4.99
C GLN A 6 10.59 11.50 4.60
N THR A 7 11.49 11.59 5.57
CA THR A 7 12.85 12.08 5.36
C THR A 7 13.84 11.05 5.89
N PHE A 8 14.77 10.62 5.03
CA PHE A 8 15.86 9.71 5.36
C PHE A 8 17.19 10.35 4.97
N GLY A 9 17.97 10.80 5.97
CA GLY A 9 19.18 11.59 5.71
C GLY A 9 18.86 12.87 4.93
N SER A 10 19.48 13.04 3.77
CA SER A 10 19.22 14.16 2.86
C SER A 10 18.04 13.94 1.91
N ASN A 11 17.50 12.72 1.82
CA ASN A 11 16.43 12.39 0.89
C ASN A 11 15.06 12.61 1.51
N LYS A 12 14.19 13.32 0.78
CA LYS A 12 12.81 13.58 1.19
C LYS A 12 11.85 12.93 0.21
N TYR A 13 10.96 12.06 0.67
CA TYR A 13 10.00 11.33 -0.14
C TYR A 13 8.58 11.80 0.19
N ASP A 14 7.80 12.18 -0.81
CA ASP A 14 6.41 12.61 -0.64
C ASP A 14 5.42 11.68 -1.34
N LEU A 15 5.02 10.61 -0.65
CA LEU A 15 4.04 9.66 -1.17
C LEU A 15 2.61 10.23 -1.18
N ASN A 16 2.35 11.42 -0.62
CA ASN A 16 1.04 12.06 -0.78
C ASN A 16 0.77 12.40 -2.25
N ARG A 17 1.81 12.55 -3.07
CA ARG A 17 1.70 12.70 -4.53
C ARG A 17 1.06 11.49 -5.22
N LEU A 18 1.02 10.33 -4.54
CA LEU A 18 0.36 9.12 -5.02
C LEU A 18 -1.10 8.98 -4.57
N SER A 19 -1.60 9.86 -3.69
CA SER A 19 -2.95 9.77 -3.06
C SER A 19 -4.14 9.81 -4.02
N ASN A 20 -3.92 10.28 -5.25
CA ASN A 20 -4.94 10.33 -6.29
C ASN A 20 -4.87 9.16 -7.28
N PHE A 21 -3.89 8.27 -7.13
CA PHE A 21 -3.71 7.12 -8.00
C PHE A 21 -4.22 5.86 -7.31
N THR A 22 -5.16 5.19 -7.96
CA THR A 22 -5.55 3.83 -7.58
C THR A 22 -4.75 2.85 -8.42
N LEU A 23 -3.98 2.02 -7.73
CA LEU A 23 -3.11 1.01 -8.28
C LEU A 23 -3.82 -0.33 -8.29
N TYR A 24 -3.63 -1.09 -9.37
CA TYR A 24 -4.25 -2.38 -9.57
C TYR A 24 -3.17 -3.45 -9.73
N GLY A 25 -3.38 -4.56 -9.06
CA GLY A 25 -2.52 -5.73 -9.13
C GLY A 25 -3.37 -6.98 -9.35
N LYS A 26 -2.73 -8.05 -9.83
CA LYS A 26 -3.34 -9.37 -9.90
C LYS A 26 -2.26 -10.43 -9.80
N ASP A 27 -2.65 -11.59 -9.28
CA ASP A 27 -1.89 -12.82 -9.42
C ASP A 27 -2.81 -13.92 -9.99
N GLY A 28 -2.39 -15.18 -9.88
CA GLY A 28 -3.17 -16.32 -10.35
C GLY A 28 -4.51 -16.51 -9.62
N GLN A 29 -4.60 -16.13 -8.35
CA GLN A 29 -5.74 -16.42 -7.46
C GLN A 29 -6.53 -15.17 -7.07
N SER A 30 -5.95 -13.98 -7.19
CA SER A 30 -6.45 -12.77 -6.58
C SER A 30 -6.38 -11.54 -7.50
N LYS A 31 -7.15 -10.52 -7.15
CA LYS A 31 -7.00 -9.15 -7.66
C LYS A 31 -6.77 -8.22 -6.48
N TYR A 32 -6.02 -7.16 -6.70
CA TYR A 32 -5.62 -6.24 -5.65
C TYR A 32 -5.88 -4.80 -6.09
N ILE A 33 -6.26 -3.96 -5.13
CA ILE A 33 -6.46 -2.53 -5.29
C ILE A 33 -5.73 -1.83 -4.16
N LEU A 34 -4.92 -0.82 -4.46
CA LEU A 34 -4.20 -0.01 -3.48
C LEU A 34 -4.31 1.46 -3.87
N THR A 35 -4.68 2.34 -2.94
CA THR A 35 -4.55 3.79 -3.12
C THR A 35 -3.55 4.30 -2.08
N PRO A 36 -2.30 4.59 -2.44
CA PRO A 36 -1.28 5.00 -1.48
C PRO A 36 -1.70 6.22 -0.67
N CYS A 37 -1.44 6.22 0.64
CA CYS A 37 -1.60 7.42 1.48
C CYS A 37 -2.99 8.06 1.48
N SER A 38 -4.01 7.30 1.06
CA SER A 38 -5.39 7.72 0.97
C SER A 38 -6.28 6.49 1.13
N PHE A 39 -7.58 6.72 1.25
CA PHE A 39 -8.56 5.63 1.21
C PHE A 39 -8.84 5.24 -0.24
N SER A 40 -9.13 3.97 -0.46
CA SER A 40 -9.42 3.49 -1.81
C SER A 40 -10.81 3.94 -2.27
N LYS A 41 -10.86 5.03 -3.04
CA LYS A 41 -12.09 5.72 -3.49
C LYS A 41 -13.09 4.81 -4.24
N SER A 42 -12.62 3.74 -4.86
CA SER A 42 -13.38 2.85 -5.74
C SER A 42 -13.36 1.38 -5.29
N SER A 43 -12.94 1.08 -4.05
CA SER A 43 -12.76 -0.32 -3.67
C SER A 43 -14.04 -0.99 -3.16
N PRO A 44 -14.39 -2.18 -3.64
CA PRO A 44 -15.54 -2.96 -3.14
C PRO A 44 -15.36 -3.56 -1.73
N CYS A 45 -14.16 -3.52 -1.15
CA CYS A 45 -13.98 -3.74 0.29
C CYS A 45 -14.45 -2.55 1.15
N TYR A 46 -14.76 -1.41 0.51
CA TYR A 46 -15.35 -0.24 1.15
C TYR A 46 -16.80 -0.57 1.48
N ASN A 47 -17.04 -1.16 2.65
CA ASN A 47 -18.37 -1.17 3.24
C ASN A 47 -18.58 0.15 4.00
N ARG A 48 -19.81 0.69 4.01
CA ARG A 48 -20.16 1.95 4.69
C ARG A 48 -19.76 1.96 6.19
N THR A 49 -19.57 0.78 6.78
CA THR A 49 -19.12 0.56 8.15
C THR A 49 -17.61 0.69 8.37
N LEU A 50 -16.77 0.54 7.34
CA LEU A 50 -15.29 0.56 7.44
C LEU A 50 -14.66 1.44 6.35
N PRO A 51 -14.84 2.77 6.40
CA PRO A 51 -14.60 3.67 5.26
C PRO A 51 -13.11 3.97 4.95
N ASN A 52 -12.15 3.19 5.46
CA ASN A 52 -10.75 3.63 5.50
C ASN A 52 -9.71 2.60 5.03
N ALA A 53 -10.15 1.57 4.30
CA ALA A 53 -9.21 0.64 3.67
C ALA A 53 -8.41 1.34 2.57
N MET A 54 -7.09 1.26 2.68
CA MET A 54 -6.12 1.76 1.70
C MET A 54 -5.87 0.72 0.61
N SER A 55 -5.90 -0.55 1.00
CA SER A 55 -5.62 -1.68 0.11
C SER A 55 -6.61 -2.82 0.33
N CYS A 56 -6.99 -3.50 -0.74
CA CYS A 56 -7.95 -4.58 -0.74
C CYS A 56 -7.59 -5.69 -1.71
N GLN A 57 -7.97 -6.91 -1.35
CA GLN A 57 -7.80 -8.12 -2.14
C GLN A 57 -9.17 -8.72 -2.44
N TYR A 58 -9.38 -9.11 -3.68
CA TYR A 58 -10.42 -10.04 -4.08
C TYR A 58 -9.83 -11.43 -4.23
N ASP A 59 -10.22 -12.32 -3.35
CA ASP A 59 -9.90 -13.74 -3.44
C ASP A 59 -10.88 -14.41 -4.42
N ARG A 60 -10.39 -14.92 -5.56
CA ARG A 60 -11.28 -15.53 -6.56
C ARG A 60 -11.86 -16.87 -6.11
N PRO A 61 -11.07 -17.80 -5.51
CA PRO A 61 -11.62 -19.03 -4.94
C PRO A 61 -12.78 -18.80 -3.95
N LEU A 62 -12.61 -17.87 -3.02
CA LEU A 62 -13.61 -17.55 -1.99
C LEU A 62 -14.68 -16.57 -2.46
N LYS A 63 -14.47 -15.94 -3.62
CA LYS A 63 -15.32 -14.88 -4.21
C LYS A 63 -15.59 -13.74 -3.22
N SER A 64 -14.62 -13.43 -2.37
CA SER A 64 -14.76 -12.47 -1.28
C SER A 64 -13.74 -11.34 -1.38
N TRP A 65 -14.13 -10.17 -0.90
CA TRP A 65 -13.23 -9.04 -0.69
C TRP A 65 -12.72 -9.03 0.74
N SER A 66 -11.43 -8.75 0.91
CA SER A 66 -10.80 -8.51 2.21
C SER A 66 -10.00 -7.22 2.15
N ALA A 67 -10.06 -6.44 3.21
CA ALA A 67 -9.15 -5.32 3.40
C ALA A 67 -7.76 -5.83 3.79
N MET A 68 -6.74 -5.26 3.17
CA MET A 68 -5.34 -5.68 3.31
C MET A 68 -4.55 -4.71 4.18
N ALA A 69 -4.97 -3.44 4.19
CA ALA A 69 -4.37 -2.37 4.95
C ALA A 69 -5.34 -1.21 5.14
N PHE A 70 -5.21 -0.52 6.26
CA PHE A 70 -5.96 0.69 6.60
C PHE A 70 -5.01 1.87 6.76
N LEU A 71 -5.53 3.08 6.63
CA LEU A 71 -4.76 4.28 6.94
C LEU A 71 -4.74 4.53 8.47
N ASP A 72 -3.53 4.65 9.01
CA ASP A 72 -3.05 4.78 10.41
C ASP A 72 -3.95 5.41 11.47
N THR A 73 -4.86 6.29 11.13
CA THR A 73 -5.70 6.98 12.12
C THR A 73 -7.12 6.44 12.19
N LYS A 74 -7.46 5.46 11.35
CA LYS A 74 -8.86 5.08 11.11
C LYS A 74 -9.09 3.58 10.92
N SER A 75 -8.15 2.76 11.36
CA SER A 75 -8.35 1.31 11.50
C SER A 75 -9.41 1.02 12.57
N PRO A 76 -10.35 0.09 12.34
CA PRO A 76 -11.32 -0.33 13.37
C PRO A 76 -10.69 -1.22 14.46
N TRP A 77 -9.46 -1.70 14.28
CA TRP A 77 -8.80 -2.61 15.22
C TRP A 77 -7.83 -1.88 16.16
N SER A 78 -7.84 -2.25 17.44
CA SER A 78 -7.06 -1.62 18.51
C SER A 78 -5.55 -1.81 18.38
N ARG A 79 -5.09 -2.81 17.63
CA ARG A 79 -3.66 -3.09 17.37
C ARG A 79 -3.18 -2.37 16.11
N ASN A 80 -3.36 -1.05 16.04
CA ASN A 80 -3.01 -0.31 14.85
C ASN A 80 -1.53 0.10 14.87
N ASN A 81 -0.62 -0.68 14.26
CA ASN A 81 0.69 -0.11 13.94
C ASN A 81 0.52 0.84 12.75
N ASN A 82 0.93 2.10 12.95
CA ASN A 82 1.04 3.09 11.88
C ASN A 82 1.86 2.52 10.72
N ALA A 83 1.62 3.03 9.52
CA ALA A 83 2.45 2.84 8.36
C ALA A 83 3.88 3.16 8.75
N THR A 84 4.76 2.17 8.65
CA THR A 84 6.19 2.39 8.83
C THR A 84 6.83 2.57 7.48
N TYR A 85 7.89 3.37 7.47
CA TYR A 85 8.59 3.74 6.26
C TYR A 85 10.07 3.46 6.42
N GLU A 86 10.67 2.90 5.38
CA GLU A 86 12.10 2.62 5.29
C GLU A 86 12.58 3.02 3.89
N GLU A 87 13.83 3.44 3.76
CA GLU A 87 14.41 3.66 2.44
C GLU A 87 14.55 2.33 1.69
N ASN A 88 14.39 2.33 0.37
CA ASN A 88 14.53 1.13 -0.43
C ASN A 88 15.95 0.55 -0.24
N PRO A 89 16.09 -0.76 0.09
CA PRO A 89 17.39 -1.39 0.32
C PRO A 89 18.32 -1.37 -0.90
N SER A 90 17.81 -1.09 -2.11
CA SER A 90 18.62 -0.88 -3.31
C SER A 90 19.51 0.38 -3.23
N GLY A 91 19.27 1.25 -2.25
CA GLY A 91 20.13 2.38 -1.90
C GLY A 91 19.39 3.72 -1.87
N PRO A 92 20.08 4.78 -1.41
CA PRO A 92 19.52 6.13 -1.35
C PRO A 92 18.99 6.61 -2.70
N GLY A 93 17.78 7.17 -2.70
CA GLY A 93 17.12 7.69 -3.91
C GLY A 93 16.50 6.64 -4.83
N THR A 94 16.61 5.35 -4.51
CA THR A 94 16.01 4.27 -5.32
C THR A 94 14.53 4.04 -5.01
N GLY A 95 14.02 4.67 -3.94
CA GLY A 95 12.62 4.58 -3.55
C GLY A 95 12.42 4.47 -2.05
N ILE A 96 11.20 4.11 -1.68
CA ILE A 96 10.74 4.02 -0.29
C ILE A 96 9.84 2.80 -0.11
N VAL A 97 10.04 2.08 0.99
CA VAL A 97 9.20 0.96 1.41
C VAL A 97 8.19 1.48 2.42
N MET A 98 6.91 1.22 2.18
CA MET A 98 5.82 1.47 3.13
C MET A 98 5.28 0.13 3.60
N LYS A 99 5.28 -0.09 4.91
CA LYS A 99 4.68 -1.28 5.53
C LYS A 99 3.44 -0.85 6.28
N THR A 100 2.32 -1.49 6.01
CA THR A 100 1.06 -1.31 6.70
C THR A 100 0.65 -2.64 7.31
N SER A 101 0.39 -2.63 8.61
CA SER A 101 -0.25 -3.76 9.28
C SER A 101 -1.74 -3.48 9.42
N ASN A 102 -2.51 -4.46 9.87
CA ASN A 102 -3.91 -4.29 10.27
C ASN A 102 -4.87 -4.25 9.07
N GLY A 103 -4.72 -5.16 8.12
CA GLY A 103 -5.86 -5.59 7.30
C GLY A 103 -6.80 -6.51 8.09
N ASP A 104 -7.75 -7.11 7.38
CA ASP A 104 -8.67 -8.10 7.95
C ASP A 104 -7.93 -9.31 8.55
N ILE A 105 -8.62 -10.03 9.44
CA ILE A 105 -8.12 -11.28 10.00
C ILE A 105 -8.01 -12.34 8.91
N CYS A 106 -6.93 -13.10 8.96
CA CYS A 106 -6.56 -14.18 8.05
C CYS A 106 -5.88 -15.27 8.90
N PHE A 107 -6.51 -16.44 9.03
CA PHE A 107 -6.02 -17.56 9.85
C PHE A 107 -5.54 -17.14 11.26
N ASP A 108 -6.38 -16.38 11.98
CA ASP A 108 -6.11 -15.83 13.32
C ASP A 108 -4.98 -14.79 13.42
N GLU A 109 -4.36 -14.42 12.29
CA GLU A 109 -3.41 -13.31 12.17
C GLU A 109 -4.02 -12.12 11.44
N LEU A 110 -3.44 -10.92 11.60
CA LEU A 110 -3.82 -9.76 10.78
C LEU A 110 -3.14 -9.83 9.42
N ARG A 111 -3.80 -9.35 8.37
CA ARG A 111 -3.14 -9.13 7.09
C ARG A 111 -2.11 -8.00 7.18
N PHE A 112 -0.96 -8.21 6.54
CA PHE A 112 0.12 -7.23 6.39
C PHE A 112 0.40 -6.97 4.92
N MET A 113 0.55 -5.70 4.57
CA MET A 113 0.98 -5.30 3.24
C MET A 113 2.27 -4.50 3.31
N THR A 114 3.27 -4.94 2.57
CA THR A 114 4.49 -4.19 2.29
C THR A 114 4.41 -3.70 0.85
N THR A 115 4.59 -2.41 0.63
CA THR A 115 4.66 -1.83 -0.71
C THR A 115 5.99 -1.14 -0.90
N THR A 116 6.79 -1.63 -1.83
CA THR A 116 8.03 -0.98 -2.26
C THR A 116 7.71 -0.04 -3.41
N TYR A 117 7.82 1.26 -3.16
CA TYR A 117 7.71 2.29 -4.19
C TYR A 117 9.11 2.54 -4.76
N ILE A 118 9.30 2.22 -6.04
CA ILE A 118 10.58 2.32 -6.75
C ILE A 118 10.57 3.61 -7.56
N CYS A 119 11.63 4.42 -7.40
CA CYS A 119 11.83 5.63 -8.19
C CYS A 119 11.96 5.27 -9.67
N ASP A 120 11.01 5.73 -10.48
CA ASP A 120 11.03 5.56 -11.92
C ASP A 120 10.55 6.84 -12.59
N ARG A 121 11.50 7.63 -13.12
CA ARG A 121 11.22 8.93 -13.75
C ARG A 121 10.40 8.80 -15.04
N THR A 122 10.23 7.59 -15.58
CA THR A 122 9.44 7.35 -16.80
C THR A 122 7.95 7.15 -16.51
N VAL A 123 7.57 6.82 -15.28
CA VAL A 123 6.18 6.51 -14.90
C VAL A 123 5.55 7.71 -14.19
N LEU A 124 4.91 8.58 -14.96
CA LEU A 124 4.23 9.78 -14.44
C LEU A 124 2.87 9.49 -13.78
N HIS A 125 2.15 8.48 -14.30
CA HIS A 125 0.79 8.12 -13.90
C HIS A 125 0.70 6.63 -13.55
N PRO A 126 1.15 6.23 -12.35
CA PRO A 126 1.16 4.83 -11.96
C PRO A 126 -0.26 4.29 -11.79
N THR A 127 -0.55 3.16 -12.40
CA THR A 127 -1.83 2.42 -12.26
C THR A 127 -1.62 0.94 -11.96
N ILE A 128 -0.38 0.47 -12.03
CA ILE A 128 -0.01 -0.93 -11.90
C ILE A 128 0.79 -1.09 -10.60
N MET A 129 0.43 -2.13 -9.84
CA MET A 129 1.29 -2.70 -8.81
C MET A 129 1.57 -4.17 -9.12
N ASN A 130 2.82 -4.59 -8.96
CA ASN A 130 3.22 -5.97 -9.11
C ASN A 130 3.23 -6.64 -7.74
N VAL A 131 2.47 -7.71 -7.55
CA VAL A 131 2.52 -8.48 -6.30
C VAL A 131 3.66 -9.50 -6.45
N VAL A 132 4.71 -9.33 -5.66
CA VAL A 132 5.98 -10.06 -5.82
C VAL A 132 6.19 -11.13 -4.76
N GLN A 133 5.51 -11.04 -3.62
CA GLN A 133 5.57 -12.07 -2.59
C GLN A 133 4.21 -12.27 -1.94
N LEU A 134 3.85 -13.54 -1.81
CA LEU A 134 2.66 -14.02 -1.10
C LEU A 134 3.15 -14.99 -0.04
N ALA A 135 3.05 -14.60 1.22
CA ALA A 135 3.14 -15.50 2.35
C ALA A 135 1.78 -15.51 3.07
N GLN A 136 1.55 -16.49 3.94
CA GLN A 136 0.31 -16.58 4.69
C GLN A 136 0.02 -15.24 5.39
N CYS A 137 -1.04 -14.56 4.95
CA CYS A 137 -1.49 -13.26 5.46
C CYS A 137 -0.50 -12.08 5.28
N ARG A 138 0.62 -12.26 4.56
CA ARG A 138 1.63 -11.21 4.30
C ARG A 138 1.86 -11.04 2.80
N PHE A 139 1.80 -9.80 2.34
CA PHE A 139 1.77 -9.47 0.93
C PHE A 139 2.82 -8.40 0.64
N THR A 140 3.66 -8.63 -0.36
CA THR A 140 4.60 -7.62 -0.85
C THR A 140 4.24 -7.22 -2.27
N ALA A 141 4.10 -5.92 -2.49
CA ALA A 141 3.87 -5.33 -3.79
C ALA A 141 4.97 -4.33 -4.17
N GLU A 142 5.18 -4.14 -5.45
CA GLU A 142 6.08 -3.14 -6.01
C GLU A 142 5.32 -2.18 -6.90
N VAL A 143 5.66 -0.90 -6.79
CA VAL A 143 5.06 0.19 -7.56
C VAL A 143 6.17 1.06 -8.11
N ARG A 144 6.24 1.19 -9.44
CA ARG A 144 7.18 2.11 -10.10
C ARG A 144 6.48 3.44 -10.36
N ALA A 145 7.09 4.54 -9.93
CA ALA A 145 6.50 5.87 -10.06
C ALA A 145 7.54 6.97 -9.93
N ILE A 146 7.35 8.09 -10.62
CA ILE A 146 8.20 9.28 -10.43
C ILE A 146 7.99 9.89 -9.04
N GLN A 147 6.80 9.73 -8.47
CA GLN A 147 6.45 10.21 -7.13
C GLN A 147 7.20 9.47 -6.01
N ALA A 148 7.79 8.31 -6.31
CA ALA A 148 8.63 7.55 -5.40
C ALA A 148 10.10 8.02 -5.38
N CYS A 149 10.48 8.91 -6.30
CA CYS A 149 11.80 9.55 -6.29
C CYS A 149 11.87 10.60 -5.17
N PRO A 150 13.07 10.85 -4.60
CA PRO A 150 13.27 11.96 -3.69
C PRO A 150 12.86 13.29 -4.32
N LEU A 151 12.36 14.20 -3.50
CA LEU A 151 12.21 15.61 -3.85
C LEU A 151 13.61 16.23 -3.99
N GLU A 152 13.79 17.00 -5.06
CA GLU A 152 14.97 17.82 -5.32
C GLU A 152 14.97 19.09 -4.46
#